data_AF-A0A9E6SCP7-F1
#
_entry.id   AF-A0A9E6SCP7-F1
#
_cell.length_a   1.000
_cell.length_b   1.000
_cell.length_c   1.000
_cell.angle_alpha   90.00
_cell.angle_beta   90.00
_cell.angle_gamma   90.00
#
_symmetry.space_group_name_H-M   'P 1'
#
loop_
_entity.id
_entity.type
_entity.pdbx_description
1 polymer ?
#
loop_
_entity_poly.entity_id
_entity_poly.type
_entity_poly.pdbx_seq_one_letter_code
_entity_poly.pdbx_strand_id
1 'polypeptide(L)'
;MQKLLLAVDRLSTRLGQLCAWAIVGLTLLIGWEVFNRYLLSNPHPWVMDASNMLYGLLFMMAGAYTLSKNGHVRGDVLYGFFEPRTQAFFDLILYLLFFVGGVVALVYAGWDFFQVSYAQGERSSIAADGPPIYPFKAVIPIAGALLLLQGIVEIIRCLICLKTGAWPSREQDVEEVDIDKLKAMVHAEDMPDAPASAKKVGA
;
A
#
# COMPACT_ATOMS: atom_id res chain seq x y z
N MET A 1 11.73 -10.89 18.92
CA MET A 1 11.93 -10.11 17.69
C MET A 1 10.71 -10.14 16.78
N GLN A 2 10.17 -11.31 16.43
CA GLN A 2 9.00 -11.43 15.54
C GLN A 2 7.76 -10.67 16.00
N LYS A 3 7.46 -10.62 17.30
CA LYS A 3 6.34 -9.83 17.86
C LYS A 3 6.43 -8.33 17.54
N LEU A 4 7.65 -7.76 17.51
CA LEU A 4 7.86 -6.35 17.16
C LEU A 4 7.64 -6.10 15.67
N LEU A 5 8.14 -7.00 14.81
CA LEU A 5 7.93 -6.90 13.36
C LEU A 5 6.44 -6.92 13.02
N LEU A 6 5.70 -7.88 13.61
CA LEU A 6 4.25 -8.00 13.40
C LEU A 6 3.47 -6.81 14.01
N ALA A 7 3.95 -6.21 15.10
CA ALA A 7 3.31 -5.01 15.65
C ALA A 7 3.42 -3.81 14.71
N VAL A 8 4.58 -3.64 14.07
CA VAL A 8 4.79 -2.59 13.06
C VAL A 8 3.98 -2.88 11.80
N ASP A 9 3.97 -4.11 11.30
CA ASP A 9 3.13 -4.48 10.14
C ASP A 9 1.65 -4.18 10.41
N ARG A 10 1.17 -4.50 11.62
CA ARG A 10 -0.21 -4.25 12.02
C ARG A 10 -0.53 -2.76 12.13
N LEU A 11 0.42 -1.95 12.58
CA LEU A 11 0.29 -0.50 12.59
C LEU A 11 0.15 0.03 11.15
N SER A 12 1.06 -0.35 10.26
CA SER A 12 1.02 0.01 8.84
C SER A 12 -0.28 -0.44 8.17
N THR A 13 -0.73 -1.66 8.49
CA THR A 13 -1.97 -2.25 7.97
C THR A 13 -3.19 -1.46 8.42
N ARG A 14 -3.32 -1.18 9.72
CA ARG A 14 -4.45 -0.43 10.29
C ARG A 14 -4.52 1.01 9.79
N LEU A 15 -3.37 1.68 9.71
CA LEU A 15 -3.31 3.04 9.17
C LEU A 15 -3.68 3.07 7.69
N GLY A 16 -3.18 2.12 6.90
CA GLY A 16 -3.56 1.96 5.49
C GLY A 16 -5.06 1.71 5.32
N GLN A 17 -5.65 0.79 6.09
CA GLN A 17 -7.08 0.50 6.06
C GLN A 17 -7.94 1.68 6.52
N LEU A 18 -7.50 2.43 7.53
CA LEU A 18 -8.19 3.64 7.97
C LEU A 18 -8.17 4.71 6.87
N CYS A 19 -7.02 4.91 6.21
CA CYS A 19 -6.92 5.83 5.09
C CYS A 19 -7.68 5.35 3.85
N ALA A 20 -7.85 4.03 3.66
CA ALA A 20 -8.63 3.48 2.55
C ALA A 20 -10.09 3.97 2.56
N TRP A 21 -10.68 4.24 3.73
CA TRP A 21 -12.02 4.84 3.83
C TRP A 21 -12.13 6.23 3.19
N ALA A 22 -11.01 6.92 2.94
CA ALA A 22 -11.01 8.16 2.17
C ALA A 22 -11.54 7.95 0.74
N ILE A 23 -11.52 6.74 0.18
CA ILE A 23 -12.12 6.45 -1.13
C ILE A 23 -13.64 6.60 -1.11
N VAL A 24 -14.28 6.22 0.00
CA VAL A 24 -15.73 6.38 0.19
C VAL A 24 -16.05 7.86 0.28
N GLY A 25 -15.27 8.61 1.07
CA GLY A 25 -15.38 10.07 1.16
C GLY A 25 -15.20 10.76 -0.19
N LEU A 26 -14.18 10.37 -0.96
CA LEU A 26 -13.92 10.88 -2.31
C LEU A 26 -15.09 10.60 -3.26
N THR A 27 -15.61 9.38 -3.24
CA THR A 27 -16.74 8.96 -4.10
C THR A 27 -17.99 9.77 -3.79
N LEU A 28 -18.31 9.94 -2.50
CA LEU A 28 -19.44 10.75 -2.07
C LEU A 28 -19.27 12.22 -2.41
N LEU A 29 -18.06 12.77 -2.24
CA LEU A 29 -17.75 14.16 -2.55
C LEU A 29 -17.92 14.45 -4.05
N ILE A 30 -17.37 13.59 -4.91
CA ILE A 30 -17.50 13.71 -6.37
C ILE A 30 -18.97 13.53 -6.77
N GLY A 31 -19.66 12.52 -6.23
CA GLY A 31 -21.07 12.29 -6.52
C GLY A 31 -21.96 13.48 -6.14
N TRP A 32 -21.70 14.08 -4.98
CA TRP A 32 -22.37 15.30 -4.53
C TRP A 32 -22.09 16.49 -5.46
N GLU A 33 -20.86 16.71 -5.91
CA GLU A 33 -20.54 17.80 -6.84
C GLU A 33 -21.16 17.57 -8.23
N VAL A 34 -21.17 16.35 -8.73
CA VAL A 34 -21.87 15.99 -9.97
C VAL A 34 -23.37 16.32 -9.83
N PHE A 35 -24.00 15.95 -8.72
CA PHE A 35 -25.38 16.30 -8.43
C PHE A 35 -25.61 17.82 -8.44
N ASN A 36 -24.82 18.59 -7.69
CA ASN A 36 -24.97 20.05 -7.64
C ASN A 36 -24.77 20.72 -9.00
N ARG A 37 -23.80 20.24 -9.77
CA ARG A 37 -23.47 20.79 -11.08
C ARG A 37 -24.59 20.59 -12.10
N TYR A 38 -25.15 19.39 -12.16
CA TYR A 38 -26.12 19.04 -13.20
C TYR A 38 -27.58 19.25 -12.78
N LEU A 39 -27.92 19.04 -11.51
CA LEU A 39 -29.31 19.18 -11.04
C LEU A 39 -29.58 20.55 -10.42
N LEU A 40 -28.62 21.11 -9.69
CA LEU A 40 -28.80 22.39 -9.00
C LEU A 40 -28.16 23.58 -9.74
N SER A 41 -27.40 23.32 -10.81
CA SER A 41 -26.66 24.34 -11.58
C SER A 41 -25.77 25.24 -10.70
N ASN A 42 -25.28 24.72 -9.57
CA ASN A 42 -24.47 25.46 -8.59
C ASN A 42 -23.16 24.71 -8.31
N PRO A 43 -22.16 24.82 -9.22
CA PRO A 43 -20.89 24.10 -9.08
C PRO A 43 -20.00 24.69 -7.98
N HIS A 44 -19.25 23.83 -7.29
CA HIS A 44 -18.32 24.24 -6.23
C HIS A 44 -16.86 24.07 -6.67
N PRO A 45 -16.11 25.16 -6.92
CA PRO A 45 -14.74 25.07 -7.43
C PRO A 45 -13.77 24.30 -6.54
N TRP A 46 -13.88 24.46 -5.21
CA TRP A 46 -12.99 23.84 -4.22
C TRP A 46 -13.08 22.31 -4.17
N VAL A 47 -14.15 21.71 -4.71
CA VAL A 47 -14.33 20.24 -4.69
C VAL A 47 -13.25 19.56 -5.50
N MET A 48 -12.77 20.18 -6.57
CA MET A 48 -11.67 19.65 -7.38
C MET A 48 -10.39 19.52 -6.54
N ASP A 49 -10.05 20.58 -5.79
CA ASP A 49 -8.91 20.61 -4.88
C ASP A 49 -9.02 19.53 -3.81
N ALA A 50 -10.17 19.47 -3.12
CA ALA A 50 -10.42 18.49 -2.06
C ALA A 50 -10.36 17.04 -2.59
N SER A 51 -10.86 16.80 -3.80
CA SER A 51 -10.80 15.49 -4.46
C SER A 51 -9.36 15.08 -4.77
N ASN A 52 -8.54 16.02 -5.29
CA ASN A 52 -7.12 15.78 -5.54
C ASN A 52 -6.34 15.49 -4.26
N MET A 53 -6.63 16.20 -3.17
CA MET A 53 -6.00 15.99 -1.87
C MET A 53 -6.36 14.62 -1.28
N LEU A 54 -7.64 14.21 -1.34
CA LEU A 54 -8.09 12.91 -0.88
C LEU A 54 -7.49 11.78 -1.70
N TYR A 55 -7.44 11.93 -3.02
CA TYR A 55 -6.81 10.96 -3.92
C TYR A 55 -5.30 10.84 -3.65
N GLY A 56 -4.61 11.97 -3.47
CA GLY A 56 -3.19 11.98 -3.08
C GLY A 56 -2.95 11.32 -1.73
N LEU A 57 -3.84 11.54 -0.75
CA LEU A 57 -3.75 10.91 0.57
C LEU A 57 -3.87 9.39 0.46
N LEU A 58 -4.82 8.90 -0.33
CA LEU A 58 -4.97 7.47 -0.61
C LEU A 58 -3.68 6.88 -1.20
N PHE A 59 -3.15 7.53 -2.25
CA PHE A 59 -1.94 7.05 -2.93
C PHE A 59 -0.71 7.03 -2.02
N MET A 60 -0.47 8.13 -1.28
CA MET A 60 0.70 8.25 -0.41
C MET A 60 0.66 7.25 0.75
N MET A 61 -0.51 7.09 1.38
CA MET A 61 -0.67 6.16 2.52
C MET A 61 -0.67 4.69 2.08
N ALA A 62 -1.03 4.39 0.82
CA ALA A 62 -0.94 3.04 0.28
C ALA A 62 0.50 2.51 0.24
N GLY A 63 1.52 3.36 0.11
CA GLY A 63 2.92 2.93 0.03
C GLY A 63 3.36 2.06 1.23
N ALA A 64 3.18 2.55 2.46
CA ALA A 64 3.57 1.80 3.66
C ALA A 64 2.73 0.51 3.84
N TYR A 65 1.43 0.58 3.52
CA TYR A 65 0.54 -0.58 3.54
C TYR A 65 1.03 -1.66 2.56
N THR A 66 1.22 -1.31 1.29
CA THR A 66 1.65 -2.22 0.25
C THR A 66 3.02 -2.82 0.55
N LEU A 67 3.94 -2.05 1.15
CA LEU A 67 5.25 -2.58 1.56
C LEU A 67 5.11 -3.62 2.68
N SER A 68 4.21 -3.41 3.65
CA SER A 68 3.98 -4.39 4.73
C SER A 68 3.45 -5.73 4.23
N LYS A 69 2.74 -5.71 3.11
CA LYS A 69 2.19 -6.89 2.43
C LYS A 69 3.12 -7.47 1.38
N ASN A 70 4.28 -6.87 1.18
CA ASN A 70 5.20 -7.21 0.10
C ASN A 70 4.56 -7.16 -1.30
N GLY A 71 3.56 -6.30 -1.49
CA GLY A 71 2.79 -6.18 -2.73
C GLY A 71 3.33 -5.14 -3.71
N HIS A 72 4.54 -4.62 -3.49
CA HIS A 72 5.19 -3.78 -4.50
C HIS A 72 5.59 -4.66 -5.68
N VAL A 73 5.29 -4.21 -6.90
CA VAL A 73 5.68 -4.93 -8.11
C VAL A 73 7.21 -5.11 -8.11
N ARG A 74 7.64 -6.36 -8.13
CA ARG A 74 9.06 -6.76 -8.16
C ARG A 74 9.38 -7.32 -9.55
N GLY A 75 10.64 -7.20 -9.95
CA GLY A 75 11.15 -7.85 -11.16
C GLY A 75 11.36 -9.34 -10.90
N ASP A 76 10.30 -10.15 -10.97
CA ASP A 76 10.31 -11.51 -10.43
C ASP A 76 11.00 -12.57 -11.31
N VAL A 77 11.31 -12.26 -12.57
CA VAL A 77 11.91 -13.26 -13.49
C VAL A 77 13.26 -13.74 -12.99
N LEU A 78 14.17 -12.84 -12.59
CA LEU A 78 15.50 -13.23 -12.11
C LEU A 78 15.46 -13.62 -10.63
N TYR A 79 14.64 -12.93 -9.83
CA TYR A 79 14.54 -13.10 -8.39
C TYR A 79 14.00 -14.49 -7.99
N GLY A 80 13.06 -15.03 -8.76
CA GLY A 80 12.46 -16.35 -8.51
C GLY A 80 13.44 -17.53 -8.63
N PHE A 81 14.55 -17.38 -9.34
CA PHE A 81 15.57 -18.43 -9.48
C PHE A 81 16.61 -18.43 -8.35
N PHE A 82 16.63 -17.40 -7.50
CA PHE A 82 17.63 -17.28 -6.45
C PHE A 82 17.23 -18.01 -5.17
N GLU A 83 18.23 -18.59 -4.49
CA GLU A 83 18.05 -19.11 -3.14
C GLU A 83 17.65 -17.98 -2.16
N PRO A 84 16.91 -18.30 -1.07
CA PRO A 84 16.44 -17.29 -0.11
C PRO A 84 17.54 -16.36 0.44
N ARG A 85 18.77 -16.86 0.61
CA ARG A 85 19.90 -16.06 1.07
C ARG A 85 20.38 -15.06 0.02
N THR A 86 20.45 -15.47 -1.24
CA THR A 86 20.83 -14.62 -2.35
C THR A 86 19.78 -13.53 -2.60
N GLN A 87 18.50 -13.90 -2.52
CA GLN A 87 17.38 -12.96 -2.53
C GLN A 87 17.51 -11.91 -1.42
N ALA A 88 17.70 -12.35 -0.17
CA ALA A 88 17.83 -11.46 0.97
C ALA A 88 19.08 -10.56 0.90
N PHE A 89 20.16 -11.03 0.28
CA PHE A 89 21.37 -10.23 0.06
C PHE A 89 21.11 -9.06 -0.90
N PHE A 90 20.51 -9.34 -2.05
CA PHE A 90 20.14 -8.29 -3.00
C PHE A 90 19.11 -7.34 -2.40
N ASP A 91 18.03 -7.86 -1.82
CA ASP A 91 17.01 -7.02 -1.15
C ASP A 91 17.65 -6.10 -0.11
N LEU A 92 18.55 -6.62 0.74
CA LEU A 92 19.25 -5.80 1.73
C LEU A 92 20.07 -4.67 1.10
N ILE A 93 20.81 -4.94 0.03
CA ILE A 93 21.59 -3.92 -0.68
C ILE A 93 20.68 -2.86 -1.27
N LEU A 94 19.59 -3.27 -1.95
CA LEU A 94 18.65 -2.34 -2.55
C LEU A 94 17.94 -1.49 -1.48
N TYR A 95 17.59 -2.10 -0.35
CA TYR A 95 17.00 -1.36 0.77
C TYR A 95 17.97 -0.32 1.32
N LEU A 96 19.24 -0.65 1.53
CA LEU A 96 20.21 0.28 2.11
C LEU A 96 20.60 1.39 1.14
N LEU A 97 20.88 1.07 -0.13
CA LEU A 97 21.41 2.03 -1.10
C LEU A 97 20.32 2.93 -1.69
N PHE A 98 19.18 2.35 -2.08
CA PHE A 98 18.16 3.08 -2.84
C PHE A 98 16.96 3.45 -1.97
N PHE A 99 16.47 2.52 -1.16
CA PHE A 99 15.26 2.75 -0.38
C PHE A 99 15.51 3.73 0.80
N VAL A 100 16.46 3.44 1.69
CA VAL A 100 16.68 4.27 2.89
C VAL A 100 17.06 5.69 2.49
N GLY A 101 18.02 5.86 1.58
CA GLY A 101 18.41 7.18 1.08
C GLY A 101 17.24 7.95 0.45
N GLY A 102 16.49 7.28 -0.44
CA GLY A 102 15.36 7.90 -1.13
C GLY A 102 14.21 8.28 -0.19
N VAL A 103 13.84 7.41 0.75
CA VAL A 103 12.75 7.65 1.70
C VAL A 103 13.15 8.67 2.77
N VAL A 104 14.41 8.68 3.24
CA VAL A 104 14.92 9.75 4.12
C VAL A 104 14.85 11.11 3.41
N ALA A 105 15.28 11.18 2.15
CA ALA A 105 15.18 12.39 1.35
C ALA A 105 13.73 12.84 1.17
N LEU A 106 12.81 11.90 0.91
CA LEU A 106 11.36 12.17 0.82
C LEU A 106 10.81 12.76 2.12
N VAL A 107 11.18 12.22 3.29
CA VAL A 107 10.73 12.73 4.59
C VAL A 107 11.31 14.12 4.85
N TYR A 108 12.59 14.32 4.60
CA TYR A 108 13.27 15.60 4.80
C TYR A 108 12.67 16.70 3.91
N ALA A 109 12.58 16.46 2.59
CA ALA A 109 12.02 17.40 1.64
C ALA A 109 10.51 17.62 1.89
N GLY A 110 9.77 16.55 2.24
CA GLY A 110 8.36 16.64 2.59
C GLY A 110 8.11 17.49 3.84
N TRP A 111 9.00 17.41 4.84
CA TRP A 111 8.92 18.23 6.04
C TRP A 111 9.16 19.71 5.75
N ASP A 112 10.20 20.04 4.98
CA ASP A 112 10.48 21.41 4.54
C ASP A 112 9.31 21.99 3.74
N PHE A 113 8.79 21.20 2.79
CA PHE A 113 7.64 21.58 1.97
C PHE A 113 6.37 21.84 2.79
N PHE A 114 6.12 21.03 3.82
CA PHE A 114 5.03 21.25 4.77
C PHE A 114 5.26 22.51 5.62
N GLN A 115 6.45 22.67 6.18
CA GLN A 115 6.74 23.75 7.14
C GLN A 115 6.64 25.13 6.48
N VAL A 116 7.14 25.27 5.25
CA VAL A 116 6.98 26.49 4.44
C VAL A 116 5.50 26.78 4.16
N SER A 117 4.75 25.76 3.73
CA SER A 117 3.32 25.87 3.43
C SER A 117 2.49 26.28 4.64
N TYR A 118 2.79 25.70 5.80
CA TYR A 118 2.13 25.98 7.06
C TYR A 118 2.42 27.40 7.54
N ALA A 119 3.68 27.84 7.47
CA ALA A 119 4.08 29.19 7.89
C ALA A 119 3.42 30.29 7.03
N GLN A 120 3.16 30.00 5.76
CA GLN A 120 2.52 30.94 4.83
C GLN A 120 0.98 30.87 4.84
N GLY A 121 0.39 29.88 5.53
CA GLY A 121 -1.05 29.62 5.45
C GLY A 121 -1.51 29.31 4.02
N GLU A 122 -0.69 28.56 3.27
CA GLU A 122 -0.88 28.33 1.84
C GLU A 122 -2.24 27.70 1.54
N ARG A 123 -2.90 28.23 0.50
CA ARG A 123 -4.15 27.72 -0.04
C ARG A 123 -3.91 27.20 -1.44
N SER A 124 -4.72 26.24 -1.86
CA SER A 124 -4.60 25.69 -3.20
C SER A 124 -4.85 26.75 -4.28
N SER A 125 -4.04 26.72 -5.33
CA SER A 125 -4.11 27.65 -6.46
C SER A 125 -4.96 27.12 -7.62
N ILE A 126 -5.57 25.93 -7.49
CA ILE A 126 -6.42 25.34 -8.55
C ILE A 126 -7.76 26.10 -8.61
N ALA A 127 -8.40 26.31 -7.46
CA ALA A 127 -9.57 27.18 -7.33
C ALA A 127 -9.20 28.57 -6.78
N ALA A 128 -9.94 29.61 -7.19
CA ALA A 128 -9.73 30.98 -6.72
C ALA A 128 -9.92 31.14 -5.18
N ASP A 129 -10.77 30.30 -4.58
CA ASP A 129 -10.89 30.13 -3.11
C ASP A 129 -10.59 28.67 -2.74
N GLY A 130 -9.40 28.21 -3.09
CA GLY A 130 -8.95 26.86 -2.77
C GLY A 130 -8.85 26.63 -1.25
N PRO A 131 -9.07 25.39 -0.78
CA PRO A 131 -8.92 25.07 0.63
C PRO A 131 -7.45 25.17 1.08
N PRO A 132 -7.17 25.26 2.39
CA PRO A 132 -5.80 25.23 2.92
C PRO A 132 -5.07 23.94 2.51
N ILE A 133 -3.87 24.06 1.92
CA ILE A 133 -3.14 22.92 1.33
C ILE A 133 -2.11 22.27 2.27
N TYR A 134 -1.64 23.01 3.27
CA TYR A 134 -0.64 22.52 4.22
C TYR A 134 -1.04 21.19 4.93
N PRO A 135 -2.31 20.87 5.26
CA PRO A 135 -2.62 19.58 5.90
C PRO A 135 -2.34 18.39 4.97
N PHE A 136 -2.59 18.56 3.67
CA PHE A 136 -2.26 17.56 2.67
C PHE A 136 -0.75 17.43 2.50
N LYS A 137 0.00 18.54 2.47
CA LYS A 137 1.47 18.47 2.39
C LYS A 137 2.10 17.79 3.60
N ALA A 138 1.48 17.86 4.78
CA ALA A 138 1.92 17.12 5.96
C ALA A 138 1.84 15.59 5.79
N VAL A 139 0.98 15.09 4.88
CA VAL A 139 0.86 13.66 4.59
C VAL A 139 2.16 13.12 3.97
N ILE A 140 2.92 13.94 3.25
CA ILE A 140 4.17 13.53 2.60
C ILE A 140 5.20 13.01 3.62
N PRO A 141 5.64 13.81 4.63
CA PRO A 141 6.58 13.32 5.63
C PRO A 141 5.98 12.22 6.52
N ILE A 142 4.67 12.23 6.79
CA ILE A 142 4.01 11.17 7.58
C ILE A 142 4.05 9.83 6.83
N ALA A 143 3.61 9.80 5.58
CA ALA A 143 3.65 8.60 4.73
C ALA A 143 5.09 8.12 4.53
N GLY A 144 6.02 9.05 4.29
CA GLY A 144 7.44 8.75 4.19
C GLY A 144 8.00 8.12 5.47
N ALA A 145 7.65 8.64 6.66
CA ALA A 145 8.11 8.09 7.93
C ALA A 145 7.55 6.69 8.20
N LEU A 146 6.28 6.44 7.87
CA LEU A 146 5.68 5.11 7.94
C LEU A 146 6.34 4.13 6.98
N LEU A 147 6.62 4.57 5.75
CA LEU A 147 7.34 3.78 4.76
C LEU A 147 8.76 3.44 5.23
N LEU A 148 9.46 4.40 5.85
CA LEU A 148 10.79 4.21 6.44
C LEU A 148 10.76 3.18 7.58
N LEU A 149 9.77 3.30 8.48
CA LEU A 149 9.55 2.35 9.56
C LEU A 149 9.32 0.93 9.02
N GLN A 150 8.51 0.80 7.97
CA GLN A 150 8.27 -0.49 7.32
C GLN A 150 9.52 -1.02 6.59
N GLY A 151 10.32 -0.15 5.97
CA GLY A 151 11.60 -0.53 5.36
C GLY A 151 12.60 -1.06 6.38
N ILE A 152 12.65 -0.50 7.59
CA ILE A 152 13.48 -1.03 8.68
C ILE A 152 13.05 -2.46 9.05
N VAL A 153 11.74 -2.74 9.07
CA VAL A 153 11.21 -4.10 9.30
C VAL A 153 11.68 -5.07 8.22
N GLU A 154 11.62 -4.66 6.94
CA GLU A 154 12.08 -5.50 5.83
C GLU A 154 13.61 -5.71 5.84
N ILE A 155 14.39 -4.69 6.21
CA ILE A 155 15.85 -4.84 6.42
C ILE A 155 16.12 -5.88 7.51
N ILE A 156 15.41 -5.82 8.64
CA ILE A 156 15.56 -6.81 9.71
C ILE A 156 15.17 -8.21 9.22
N ARG A 157 14.11 -8.34 8.41
CA ARG A 157 13.72 -9.62 7.80
C ARG A 157 14.82 -10.18 6.90
N CYS A 158 15.44 -9.33 6.07
CA CYS A 158 16.57 -9.73 5.22
C CYS A 158 17.75 -10.23 6.07
N LEU A 159 18.10 -9.52 7.15
CA LEU A 159 19.17 -9.92 8.08
C LEU A 159 18.88 -11.26 8.78
N ILE A 160 17.61 -11.52 9.13
CA ILE A 160 17.22 -12.82 9.68
C ILE A 160 17.36 -13.91 8.61
N CYS A 161 16.84 -13.69 7.40
CA CYS A 161 16.90 -14.66 6.30
C CYS A 161 18.35 -15.00 5.91
N LEU A 162 19.27 -14.01 5.91
CA LEU A 162 20.69 -14.26 5.68
C LEU A 162 21.32 -15.19 6.73
N LYS A 163 20.88 -15.09 8.00
CA LYS A 163 21.38 -15.94 9.09
C LYS A 163 20.74 -17.33 9.07
N THR A 164 19.41 -17.40 8.95
CA THR A 164 18.65 -18.66 9.09
C THR A 164 18.47 -19.43 7.79
N GLY A 165 18.59 -18.77 6.64
CA GLY A 165 18.25 -19.31 5.32
C GLY A 165 16.75 -19.36 5.04
N ALA A 166 15.90 -18.81 5.92
CA ALA A 166 14.45 -18.84 5.79
C ALA A 166 13.82 -17.48 6.10
N TRP A 167 12.84 -17.09 5.28
CA TRP A 167 12.10 -15.84 5.44
C TRP A 167 11.20 -15.85 6.67
N PRO A 168 11.23 -14.80 7.52
CA PRO A 168 10.28 -14.66 8.62
C PRO A 168 8.85 -14.46 8.10
N SER A 169 7.85 -14.93 8.85
CA SER A 169 6.45 -14.75 8.46
C SER A 169 6.01 -13.28 8.45
N ARG A 170 5.03 -12.98 7.60
CA ARG A 170 4.34 -11.69 7.47
C ARG A 170 2.89 -11.84 7.91
N GLU A 171 2.24 -10.73 8.24
CA GLU A 171 0.79 -10.72 8.47
C GLU A 171 0.08 -10.77 7.11
N GLN A 172 -0.54 -11.90 6.80
CA GLN A 172 -1.33 -12.14 5.58
C GLN A 172 -2.79 -11.80 5.85
N ASP A 173 -3.29 -10.73 5.24
CA ASP A 173 -4.71 -10.31 5.27
C ASP A 173 -5.31 -10.16 3.87
N VAL A 174 -4.48 -10.17 2.83
CA VAL A 174 -4.89 -10.23 1.43
C VAL A 174 -4.36 -11.55 0.86
N GLU A 175 -5.25 -12.51 0.62
CA GLU A 175 -4.92 -13.67 -0.18
C GLU A 175 -4.96 -13.26 -1.65
N GLU A 176 -3.81 -13.25 -2.32
CA GLU A 176 -3.78 -13.15 -3.78
C GLU A 176 -4.60 -14.31 -4.34
N VAL A 177 -5.52 -13.98 -5.24
CA VAL A 177 -6.36 -14.98 -5.87
C VAL A 177 -5.46 -15.84 -6.75
N ASP A 178 -5.16 -17.03 -6.26
CA ASP A 178 -4.33 -18.01 -6.96
C ASP A 178 -5.06 -18.43 -8.25
N ILE A 179 -4.56 -17.93 -9.38
CA ILE A 179 -5.14 -18.16 -10.71
C ILE A 179 -5.17 -19.67 -11.02
N ASP A 180 -4.22 -20.44 -10.49
CA ASP A 180 -4.18 -21.88 -10.70
C ASP A 180 -5.24 -22.60 -9.85
N LYS A 181 -5.51 -22.13 -8.63
CA LYS A 181 -6.70 -22.59 -7.86
C LYS A 181 -8.00 -22.19 -8.52
N LEU A 182 -8.12 -20.97 -9.05
CA LEU A 182 -9.31 -20.54 -9.79
C LEU A 182 -9.54 -21.40 -11.04
N LYS A 183 -8.49 -21.63 -11.84
CA LYS A 183 -8.56 -22.52 -13.01
C LYS A 183 -8.96 -23.93 -12.60
N ALA A 184 -8.41 -24.46 -11.51
CA ALA A 184 -8.78 -25.77 -10.99
C ALA A 184 -10.24 -25.84 -10.56
N MET A 185 -10.79 -24.78 -9.94
CA MET A 185 -12.21 -24.70 -9.57
C MET A 185 -13.13 -24.60 -10.80
N VAL A 186 -12.79 -23.76 -11.78
CA VAL A 186 -13.57 -23.59 -13.01
C VAL A 186 -13.53 -24.85 -13.88
N HIS A 187 -12.37 -25.48 -14.05
CA HIS A 187 -12.24 -26.73 -14.80
C HIS A 187 -12.78 -27.96 -14.06
N ALA A 188 -12.98 -27.88 -12.74
CA ALA A 188 -13.67 -28.93 -11.98
C ALA A 188 -15.20 -28.88 -12.18
N GLU A 189 -15.78 -27.71 -12.48
CA GLU A 189 -17.22 -27.57 -12.78
C GLU A 189 -17.60 -28.07 -14.19
N ASP A 190 -16.63 -28.16 -15.11
CA ASP A 190 -16.84 -28.59 -16.50
C ASP A 190 -16.74 -30.12 -16.73
N MET A 191 -16.53 -30.93 -15.68
CA MET A 191 -16.59 -32.39 -15.82
C MET A 191 -18.04 -32.87 -15.71
N PRO A 192 -18.65 -33.47 -16.77
CA PRO A 192 -19.94 -34.13 -16.62
C PRO A 192 -19.79 -35.26 -15.58
N ASP A 193 -20.71 -35.29 -14.61
CA ASP A 193 -20.77 -36.24 -13.51
C ASP A 193 -20.33 -37.65 -13.93
N ALA A 194 -19.08 -37.99 -13.62
CA ALA A 194 -18.60 -39.36 -13.76
C ALA A 194 -19.33 -40.21 -12.72
N PRO A 195 -19.97 -41.33 -13.10
CA PRO A 195 -20.87 -42.05 -12.21
C PRO A 195 -20.10 -42.65 -11.04
N ALA A 196 -20.69 -42.52 -9.86
CA ALA A 196 -20.27 -43.17 -8.63
C ALA A 196 -20.03 -44.67 -8.87
N SER A 197 -18.78 -45.13 -8.75
CA SER A 197 -18.49 -46.55 -8.68
C SER A 197 -17.50 -46.91 -7.57
N ALA A 198 -17.99 -47.82 -6.74
CA ALA A 198 -17.27 -48.84 -5.97
C ALA A 198 -16.49 -48.43 -4.70
N LYS A 199 -17.28 -48.31 -3.63
CA LYS A 199 -16.93 -48.80 -2.28
C LYS A 199 -16.66 -50.32 -2.33
N LYS A 200 -15.52 -50.81 -1.81
CA LYS A 200 -15.31 -52.09 -1.07
C LYS A 200 -13.81 -52.28 -0.77
N VAL A 201 -13.34 -52.12 0.47
CA VAL A 201 -13.20 -53.11 1.58
C VAL A 201 -11.88 -53.90 1.52
N GLY A 202 -11.01 -53.60 2.48
CA GLY A 202 -10.12 -54.46 3.28
C GLY A 202 -9.40 -55.67 2.66
N ALA A 203 -8.07 -55.66 2.78
CA ALA A 203 -7.27 -56.65 3.51
C ALA A 203 -5.92 -56.03 3.87
#